data_AF-A0A2V9AHA7-F1
#
_entry.id   AF-A0A2V9AHA7-F1
#
_cell.length_a   1.000
_cell.length_b   1.000
_cell.length_c   1.000
_cell.angle_alpha   90.00
_cell.angle_beta   90.00
_cell.angle_gamma   90.00
#
_symmetry.space_group_name_H-M   'P 1'
#
loop_
_entity.id
_entity.type
_entity.pdbx_description
1 polymer ?
#
loop_
_entity_poly.entity_id
_entity_poly.type
_entity_poly.pdbx_seq_one_letter_code
_entity_poly.pdbx_strand_id
1 'polypeptide(L)'
;MVICDLCGQAKGCQQKEIDGKEYDICSECWDPIAQKLKGKGREKHRETVFLPRTRIKESEEDEPLPLPGEPPVIQGAAPVC
;
A
#
# COMPACT_ATOMS: atom_id res chain seq x y z
N MET A 1 10.95 -12.42 -7.88
CA MET A 1 11.25 -12.24 -9.32
C MET A 1 9.91 -12.16 -10.02
N VAL A 2 9.71 -11.13 -10.85
CA VAL A 2 8.49 -10.94 -11.64
C VAL A 2 8.90 -10.82 -13.12
N ILE A 3 7.94 -10.98 -14.03
CA ILE A 3 8.19 -10.87 -15.48
C ILE A 3 8.39 -9.39 -15.79
N CYS A 4 9.52 -9.04 -16.43
CA CYS A 4 9.76 -7.68 -16.89
C CYS A 4 8.81 -7.33 -18.03
N ASP A 5 8.08 -6.23 -17.91
CA ASP A 5 7.14 -5.75 -18.95
C ASP A 5 7.85 -5.34 -20.24
N LEU A 6 9.16 -5.07 -20.19
CA LEU A 6 9.94 -4.62 -21.35
C LEU A 6 10.64 -5.76 -22.08
N CYS A 7 11.23 -6.73 -21.36
CA CYS A 7 11.99 -7.82 -21.99
C CYS A 7 11.37 -9.21 -21.84
N GLY A 8 10.27 -9.34 -21.08
CA GLY A 8 9.54 -10.59 -20.88
C GLY A 8 10.28 -11.64 -20.04
N GLN A 9 11.42 -11.30 -19.43
CA GLN A 9 12.22 -12.23 -18.65
C GLN A 9 11.86 -12.13 -17.16
N ALA A 10 11.81 -13.27 -16.46
CA ALA A 10 11.64 -13.32 -15.01
C ALA A 10 12.94 -12.90 -14.32
N LYS A 11 12.98 -11.68 -13.77
CA LYS A 11 14.17 -11.08 -13.15
C LYS A 11 13.82 -10.38 -11.84
N GLY A 12 14.84 -9.83 -11.17
CA GLY A 12 14.65 -8.84 -10.10
C GLY A 12 14.18 -7.51 -10.69
N CYS A 13 12.89 -7.40 -11.00
CA CYS A 13 12.29 -6.15 -11.44
C CYS A 13 11.86 -5.28 -10.25
N GLN A 14 11.80 -3.97 -10.48
CA GLN A 14 11.20 -3.01 -9.56
C GLN A 14 10.02 -2.33 -10.25
N GLN A 15 8.96 -2.07 -9.48
CA GLN A 15 7.83 -1.28 -9.93
C GLN A 15 8.26 0.18 -10.17
N LYS A 16 7.95 0.70 -11.36
CA LYS A 16 8.22 2.07 -11.78
C LYS A 16 6.93 2.68 -12.34
N GLU A 17 6.73 3.97 -12.09
CA GLU A 17 5.61 4.73 -12.62
C GLU A 17 6.11 5.64 -13.76
N ILE A 18 5.53 5.50 -14.95
CA ILE A 18 5.84 6.31 -16.13
C ILE A 18 4.51 6.74 -16.74
N ASP A 19 4.30 8.04 -16.96
CA ASP A 19 3.06 8.61 -17.52
C ASP A 19 1.76 8.09 -16.85
N GLY A 20 1.79 7.96 -15.52
CA GLY A 20 0.64 7.51 -14.71
C GLY A 20 0.34 6.02 -14.79
N LYS A 21 1.21 5.23 -15.41
CA LYS A 21 1.11 3.77 -15.49
C LYS A 21 2.24 3.11 -14.72
N GLU A 22 1.94 1.99 -14.09
CA GLU A 22 2.89 1.19 -13.33
C GLU A 22 3.42 0.04 -14.19
N TYR A 23 4.72 -0.21 -14.09
CA TYR A 23 5.44 -1.23 -14.84
C TYR A 23 6.47 -1.93 -13.96
N ASP A 24 6.61 -3.23 -14.14
CA ASP A 24 7.68 -4.03 -13.56
C ASP A 24 8.88 -4.06 -14.52
N ILE A 25 9.94 -3.33 -14.16
CA ILE A 25 11.11 -3.14 -15.03
C ILE A 25 12.39 -3.62 -14.34
N CYS A 26 13.18 -4.44 -15.02
CA CYS A 26 14.51 -4.84 -14.55
C CYS A 26 15.56 -3.73 -14.76
N SER A 27 16.65 -3.78 -13.99
CA SER A 27 17.71 -2.76 -14.03
C SER A 27 18.27 -2.52 -15.44
N GLU A 28 18.52 -3.60 -16.19
CA GLU A 28 19.03 -3.54 -17.56
C GLU A 28 18.13 -2.74 -18.51
N CYS A 29 16.80 -2.87 -18.36
CA CYS A 29 15.84 -2.12 -19.17
C CYS A 29 15.61 -0.70 -18.63
N TRP A 30 15.79 -0.49 -17.33
CA TRP A 30 15.60 0.81 -16.69
C TRP A 30 16.74 1.79 -16.98
N ASP A 31 18.00 1.35 -16.97
CA ASP A 31 19.17 2.21 -17.18
C ASP A 31 19.12 3.10 -18.44
N PRO A 32 18.79 2.60 -19.64
CA PRO A 32 18.69 3.45 -20.83
C PRO A 32 17.54 4.46 -20.74
N ILE A 33 16.45 4.12 -20.04
CA ILE A 33 15.32 5.02 -19.79
C ILE A 33 15.76 6.11 -18.82
N ALA A 34 16.42 5.75 -17.72
CA ALA A 34 16.92 6.68 -16.71
C ALA A 34 17.92 7.68 -17.31
N GLN A 35 18.79 7.24 -18.22
CA GLN A 35 19.69 8.15 -18.93
C GLN A 35 18.95 9.17 -19.81
N LYS A 36 17.89 8.76 -20.51
CA LYS A 36 17.08 9.66 -21.34
C LYS A 36 16.24 10.64 -20.52
N LEU A 37 15.79 10.22 -19.34
CA LEU A 37 15.02 11.04 -18.40
C LEU A 37 15.90 11.96 -17.54
N LYS A 38 17.21 11.70 -17.48
CA LYS A 38 18.17 12.51 -16.72
C LYS A 38 18.11 13.98 -17.16
N GLY A 39 17.79 14.85 -16.21
CA GLY A 39 17.69 16.30 -16.44
C GLY A 39 16.42 16.78 -17.16
N LYS A 40 15.46 15.89 -17.46
CA LYS A 40 14.19 16.23 -18.13
C LYS A 40 12.96 16.16 -17.21
N GLY A 41 13.15 15.94 -15.91
CA GLY A 41 12.06 15.80 -14.95
C GLY A 41 11.36 17.12 -14.62
N ARG A 42 10.04 17.06 -14.39
CA ARG A 42 9.26 18.10 -13.71
C ARG A 42 9.04 17.70 -12.25
N GLU A 43 8.90 18.68 -11.36
CA GLU A 43 8.59 18.47 -9.95
C GLU A 43 7.28 17.68 -9.83
N LYS A 44 7.32 16.56 -9.10
CA LYS A 44 6.19 15.65 -8.94
C LYS A 44 5.16 16.33 -8.03
N HIS A 45 4.36 17.24 -8.56
CA HIS A 45 3.18 17.82 -7.90
C HIS A 45 2.08 16.75 -7.82
N ARG A 46 2.39 15.63 -7.14
CA ARG A 46 1.33 14.77 -6.60
C ARG A 46 0.72 15.61 -5.48
N GLU A 47 -0.51 16.05 -5.69
CA GLU A 47 -1.40 16.41 -4.60
C GLU A 47 -1.57 15.14 -3.76
N THR A 48 -0.59 14.87 -2.89
CA THR A 48 -0.75 13.90 -1.81
C THR A 48 -1.84 14.48 -0.95
N VAL A 49 -3.06 13.98 -1.13
CA VAL A 49 -4.10 14.13 -0.12
C VAL A 49 -3.51 13.49 1.14
N PHE A 50 -3.01 14.34 2.03
CA PHE A 50 -2.74 13.94 3.40
C PHE A 50 -4.10 13.56 3.96
N LEU A 51 -4.43 12.27 3.90
CA LEU A 51 -5.47 11.75 4.77
C LEU A 51 -5.04 12.14 6.18
N PRO A 52 -5.87 12.87 6.95
CA PRO A 52 -5.52 13.20 8.32
C PRO A 52 -5.17 11.90 9.02
N ARG A 53 -4.01 11.86 9.69
CA ARG A 53 -3.54 10.70 10.43
C ARG A 53 -4.69 10.24 11.32
N THR A 54 -5.33 9.13 10.97
CA THR A 54 -6.27 8.49 11.87
C THR A 54 -5.48 8.26 13.14
N ARG A 55 -5.89 8.89 14.24
CA ARG A 55 -5.29 8.63 15.54
C ARG A 55 -5.62 7.17 15.85
N ILE A 56 -4.79 6.25 15.40
CA ILE A 56 -4.70 4.94 16.03
C ILE A 56 -4.08 5.26 17.38
N LYS A 57 -4.95 5.48 18.38
CA LYS A 57 -4.55 5.37 19.77
C LYS A 57 -4.16 3.91 19.93
N GLU A 58 -2.87 3.60 19.90
CA GLU A 58 -2.39 2.36 20.48
C GLU A 58 -2.59 2.48 22.01
N SER A 59 -3.67 1.84 22.45
CA SER A 59 -4.04 1.31 23.76
C SER A 59 -3.65 2.06 25.03
N GLU A 60 -4.67 2.50 25.78
CA GLU A 60 -4.78 2.16 27.20
C GLU A 60 -6.27 2.00 27.54
N GLU A 61 -6.60 0.85 28.16
CA GLU A 61 -7.85 0.40 28.79
C GLU A 61 -9.11 1.28 28.62
N ASP A 62 -10.12 0.77 27.91
CA ASP A 62 -11.48 0.54 28.45
C ASP A 62 -12.31 -0.23 27.39
N GLU A 63 -13.20 -1.11 27.83
CA GLU A 63 -14.04 -2.00 27.00
C GLU A 63 -14.74 -1.35 25.79
N PRO A 64 -15.11 -2.13 24.74
CA PRO A 64 -15.96 -1.62 23.68
C PRO A 64 -17.34 -1.24 24.23
N LEU A 65 -17.62 0.06 24.33
CA LEU A 65 -18.98 0.53 24.59
C LEU A 65 -19.91 0.06 23.46
N PRO A 66 -21.00 -0.66 23.76
CA PRO A 66 -21.98 -1.03 22.75
C PRO A 66 -22.66 0.22 22.19
N LEU A 67 -23.02 0.18 20.90
CA LEU A 67 -23.65 1.30 20.22
C LEU A 67 -24.99 1.66 20.90
N PRO A 68 -25.37 2.96 20.95
CA PRO A 68 -26.64 3.36 21.54
C PRO A 68 -27.79 2.81 20.69
N GLY A 69 -28.41 1.73 21.17
CA GLY A 69 -29.53 1.04 20.51
C GLY A 69 -29.44 -0.48 20.47
N GLU A 70 -28.29 -1.08 20.80
CA GLU A 70 -28.12 -2.53 20.78
C GLU A 70 -27.82 -3.09 22.18
N PRO A 71 -28.54 -4.13 22.64
CA PRO A 71 -28.21 -4.81 23.89
C PRO A 71 -26.93 -5.65 23.74
N PRO A 72 -25.95 -5.54 24.65
CA PRO A 72 -24.69 -6.30 24.57
C PRO A 72 -24.83 -7.69 25.18
N VAL A 73 -24.73 -8.79 24.41
CA VAL A 73 -24.65 -10.15 25.01
C VAL A 73 -24.06 -11.17 24.06
N ILE A 74 -23.02 -11.91 24.47
CA ILE A 74 -23.01 -13.39 24.36
C ILE A 74 -22.18 -13.98 25.53
N GLN A 75 -22.77 -14.86 26.34
CA GLN A 75 -22.07 -15.71 27.30
C GLN A 75 -22.13 -17.17 26.83
N GLY A 76 -20.97 -17.84 26.80
CA GLY A 76 -20.83 -19.22 26.34
C GLY A 76 -21.49 -20.23 27.27
N ALA A 77 -22.06 -21.29 26.69
CA ALA A 77 -22.55 -22.42 27.45
C ALA A 77 -21.38 -23.18 28.10
N ALA A 78 -21.32 -23.19 29.42
CA ALA A 78 -20.59 -24.24 30.13
C ALA A 78 -21.37 -25.55 29.92
N PRO A 79 -20.72 -26.67 29.53
CA PRO A 79 -21.38 -27.97 29.57
C PRO A 79 -21.61 -28.32 31.04
N VAL A 80 -22.87 -28.45 31.45
CA VAL A 80 -23.20 -29.09 32.71
C VAL A 80 -23.19 -30.60 32.44
N CYS A 81 -22.35 -31.31 33.20
CA CYS A 81 -22.19 -32.77 33.20
C CYS A 81 -23.47 -33.51 33.56
#